data_AF-A0AAN1WL50-F1
#
_entry.id   AF-A0AAN1WL50-F1
#
_cell.length_a   1.000
_cell.length_b   1.000
_cell.length_c   1.000
_cell.angle_alpha   90.00
_cell.angle_beta   90.00
_cell.angle_gamma   90.00
#
_symmetry.space_group_name_H-M   'P 1'
#
loop_
_entity.id
_entity.type
_entity.pdbx_description
1 polymer ?
#
loop_
_entity_poly.entity_id
_entity_poly.type
_entity_poly.pdbx_seq_one_letter_code
_entity_poly.pdbx_strand_id
1 'polypeptide(L)'
;MTLSVIGVAADKDGAFPFATEGLLFTMAGSNTVGAHLAPAWAKAYLESKGLQGVFIEPLPAANEYRIKGRNGTRMVFIDIRAHGSSTGFAGLKAKSADVALSSRPIKTTEARSFDVAGGMQASTAEHVVAIDGLAVVVNPRNPLSTMTVDDIAKVFAGKITNWKALGGPDKRINLYARDDKSGTYDTFKSLVLRKSATLSSRAKRFESNDELSDAVAGDLGGIGFVGLASVRDAKALAVSDNNTAALKPEVLFVATEDYPLSRRLFMYTPGESSVPFVNDFIRFAQGQAGQNIVETIGFVSQNPKGLVVEVQEGPERYQELAKVMQRLSVNFRFQPSKADLDNKALQDVERLARYVQALHTQSGENLNIQLVGFSNVESTEKRAQVLSRLRATAVKSALYRFNVQTESVIGFGDSMRVANASGTSSAKNERVEVWIFTDEYLSAVNAIKDKIKLGEIIRPASAVSQL
;
A
#
# COMPACT_ATOMS: atom_id res chain seq x y z
N MET A 1 28.83 19.38 -13.36
CA MET A 1 28.24 19.61 -12.03
C MET A 1 28.28 18.29 -11.28
N THR A 2 29.19 18.18 -10.34
CA THR A 2 29.49 17.00 -9.52
C THR A 2 28.35 16.77 -8.53
N LEU A 3 27.58 15.69 -8.71
CA LEU A 3 26.69 15.20 -7.66
C LEU A 3 27.54 14.47 -6.61
N SER A 4 27.53 14.98 -5.39
CA SER A 4 28.14 14.34 -4.23
C SER A 4 27.43 13.01 -3.94
N VAL A 5 28.20 11.93 -3.99
CA VAL A 5 27.82 10.62 -3.45
C VAL A 5 27.72 10.78 -1.93
N ILE A 6 26.49 10.78 -1.40
CA ILE A 6 26.25 10.80 0.04
C ILE A 6 26.53 9.40 0.57
N GLY A 7 27.64 9.28 1.30
CA GLY A 7 27.98 8.09 2.06
C GLY A 7 26.96 7.85 3.18
N VAL A 8 26.60 6.58 3.36
CA VAL A 8 25.80 6.08 4.47
C VAL A 8 26.61 6.27 5.76
N ALA A 9 26.33 7.36 6.46
CA ALA A 9 26.75 7.56 7.85
C ALA A 9 25.52 7.34 8.75
N ALA A 10 25.74 6.64 9.86
CA ALA A 10 24.71 6.37 10.87
C ALA A 10 23.99 7.66 11.32
N ASP A 11 22.65 7.58 11.46
CA ASP A 11 21.71 8.62 11.93
C ASP A 11 22.13 9.25 13.28
N LYS A 12 23.13 10.13 13.28
CA LYS A 12 23.48 11.02 14.39
C LYS A 12 23.54 12.50 14.02
N ASP A 13 23.07 12.85 12.82
CA ASP A 13 22.80 14.24 12.45
C ASP A 13 21.34 14.57 12.79
N GLY A 14 21.06 15.14 13.97
CA GLY A 14 19.72 15.66 14.23
C GLY A 14 19.24 15.77 15.67
N ALA A 15 20.08 16.05 16.66
CA ALA A 15 19.56 16.49 17.95
C ALA A 15 18.77 17.81 17.78
N PHE A 16 17.65 17.99 18.48
CA PHE A 16 16.93 19.26 18.45
C PHE A 16 17.87 20.40 18.88
N PRO A 17 17.88 21.55 18.16
CA PRO A 17 18.58 22.73 18.62
C PRO A 17 18.14 23.06 20.05
N PHE A 18 19.08 23.36 20.94
CA PHE A 18 18.81 23.61 22.37
C PHE A 18 17.77 24.72 22.61
N ALA A 19 17.61 25.62 21.63
CA ALA A 19 16.64 26.71 21.71
C ALA A 19 15.19 26.33 21.37
N THR A 20 14.91 25.10 20.92
CA THR A 20 13.56 24.73 20.44
C THR A 20 12.58 24.60 21.61
N GLU A 21 11.43 25.29 21.52
CA GLU A 21 10.34 25.27 22.51
C GLU A 21 8.99 25.46 21.81
N GLY A 22 7.92 24.90 22.38
CA GLY A 22 6.55 25.10 21.94
C GLY A 22 6.11 24.16 20.80
N LEU A 23 5.14 24.63 20.02
CA LEU A 23 4.59 23.88 18.88
C LEU A 23 5.64 23.76 17.78
N LEU A 24 5.95 22.53 17.37
CA LEU A 24 6.86 22.26 16.25
C LEU A 24 6.12 22.38 14.91
N PHE A 25 5.02 21.63 14.80
CA PHE A 25 4.13 21.65 13.64
C PHE A 25 2.80 20.97 13.99
N THR A 26 1.80 21.19 13.16
CA THR A 26 0.46 20.61 13.27
C THR A 26 0.18 19.68 12.10
N MET A 27 -0.39 18.51 12.39
CA MET A 27 -0.94 17.60 11.40
C MET A 27 -2.48 17.61 11.47
N ALA A 28 -3.15 17.55 10.33
CA ALA A 28 -4.61 17.41 10.30
C ALA A 28 -5.10 16.50 9.17
N GLY A 29 -6.21 15.79 9.36
CA GLY A 29 -6.89 15.09 8.27
C GLY A 29 -7.42 13.70 8.61
N SER A 30 -7.05 12.69 7.83
CA SER A 30 -7.65 11.33 7.87
C SER A 30 -7.67 10.71 9.26
N ASN A 31 -8.84 10.23 9.68
CA ASN A 31 -9.01 9.43 10.91
C ASN A 31 -8.14 8.17 10.87
N THR A 32 -8.06 7.49 9.72
CA THR A 32 -7.29 6.25 9.57
C THR A 32 -5.81 6.45 9.87
N VAL A 33 -5.25 7.60 9.48
CA VAL A 33 -3.84 7.92 9.74
C VAL A 33 -3.69 8.55 11.12
N GLY A 34 -4.56 9.50 11.47
CA GLY A 34 -4.39 10.37 12.62
C GLY A 34 -4.84 9.79 13.97
N ALA A 35 -5.65 8.72 13.99
CA ALA A 35 -6.11 8.11 15.24
C ALA A 35 -4.99 7.36 16.00
N HIS A 36 -4.12 6.63 15.27
CA HIS A 36 -3.11 5.78 15.90
C HIS A 36 -1.72 5.92 15.26
N LEU A 37 -1.65 6.02 13.93
CA LEU A 37 -0.37 5.98 13.23
C LEU A 37 0.42 7.29 13.38
N ALA A 38 -0.22 8.45 13.16
CA ALA A 38 0.44 9.75 13.31
C ALA A 38 0.89 10.05 14.76
N PRO A 39 0.09 9.76 15.81
CA PRO A 39 0.57 9.88 17.19
C PRO A 39 1.76 8.96 17.50
N ALA A 40 1.74 7.72 17.02
CA ALA A 40 2.84 6.77 17.22
C ALA A 40 4.13 7.22 16.52
N TRP A 41 4.02 7.70 15.27
CA TRP A 41 5.15 8.29 14.56
C TRP A 41 5.69 9.54 15.25
N ALA A 42 4.81 10.47 15.65
CA ALA A 42 5.22 11.70 16.33
C ALA A 42 5.97 11.38 17.63
N LYS A 43 5.45 10.44 18.43
CA LYS A 43 6.12 9.99 19.66
C LYS A 43 7.52 9.43 19.36
N ALA A 44 7.60 8.46 18.47
CA ALA A 44 8.87 7.81 18.15
C ALA A 44 9.88 8.76 17.49
N TYR A 45 9.41 9.71 16.69
CA TYR A 45 10.25 10.76 16.08
C TYR A 45 10.86 11.68 17.14
N LEU A 46 10.04 12.16 18.09
CA LEU A 46 10.53 12.99 19.18
C LEU A 46 11.56 12.23 20.04
N GLU A 47 11.29 10.95 20.33
CA GLU A 47 12.23 10.08 21.04
C GLU A 47 13.54 9.88 20.25
N SER A 48 13.46 9.64 18.94
CA SER A 48 14.65 9.46 18.09
C SER A 48 15.51 10.72 17.98
N LYS A 49 14.93 11.89 18.25
CA LYS A 49 15.62 13.18 18.27
C LYS A 49 16.16 13.56 19.67
N GLY A 50 16.06 12.64 20.63
CA GLY A 50 16.66 12.77 21.96
C GLY A 50 15.78 13.48 22.99
N LEU A 51 14.49 13.68 22.72
CA LEU A 51 13.60 14.28 23.73
C LEU A 51 13.31 13.29 24.85
N GLN A 52 13.21 13.84 26.06
CA GLN A 52 12.94 13.07 27.26
C GLN A 52 11.47 13.14 27.64
N GLY A 53 10.97 12.05 28.23
CA GLY A 53 9.60 11.97 28.76
C GLY A 53 8.54 12.23 27.70
N VAL A 54 8.68 11.63 26.50
CA VAL A 54 7.73 11.83 25.41
C VAL A 54 6.43 11.08 25.69
N PHE A 55 5.30 11.78 25.65
CA PHE A 55 3.98 11.17 25.86
C PHE A 55 2.92 11.73 24.91
N ILE A 56 1.86 10.94 24.71
CA ILE A 56 0.70 11.29 23.91
C ILE A 56 -0.39 11.78 24.86
N GLU A 57 -0.79 13.04 24.75
CA GLU A 57 -1.90 13.64 25.48
C GLU A 57 -3.14 13.68 24.59
N PRO A 58 -4.21 12.92 24.90
CA PRO A 58 -5.50 13.08 24.24
C PRO A 58 -6.08 14.46 24.52
N LEU A 59 -6.62 15.11 23.49
CA LEU A 59 -7.33 16.39 23.60
C LEU A 59 -8.85 16.15 23.70
N PRO A 60 -9.66 17.17 24.06
CA PRO A 60 -11.10 16.99 24.30
C PRO A 60 -11.90 16.46 23.11
N ALA A 61 -11.50 16.82 21.88
CA ALA A 61 -12.13 16.33 20.67
C ALA A 61 -11.58 14.94 20.30
N ALA A 62 -12.46 14.06 19.82
CA ALA A 62 -12.07 12.72 19.38
C ALA A 62 -11.00 12.80 18.28
N ASN A 63 -10.04 11.88 18.33
CA ASN A 63 -8.89 11.82 17.42
C ASN A 63 -8.05 13.12 17.36
N GLU A 64 -8.04 13.89 18.43
CA GLU A 64 -7.11 15.00 18.63
C GLU A 64 -6.08 14.65 19.71
N TYR A 65 -4.81 14.92 19.40
CA TYR A 65 -3.70 14.57 20.29
C TYR A 65 -2.65 15.67 20.29
N ARG A 66 -1.99 15.83 21.44
CA ARG A 66 -0.76 16.59 21.58
C ARG A 66 0.36 15.67 22.04
N ILE A 67 1.40 15.54 21.23
CA ILE A 67 2.55 14.70 21.55
C ILE A 67 3.62 15.61 22.11
N LYS A 68 3.91 15.49 23.41
CA LYS A 68 4.83 16.37 24.16
C LYS A 68 6.14 15.67 24.45
N GLY A 69 7.24 16.42 24.48
CA GLY A 69 8.55 15.94 24.93
C GLY A 69 9.45 17.09 25.40
N ARG A 70 10.45 16.79 26.24
CA ARG A 70 11.36 17.78 26.81
C ARG A 70 12.68 17.84 26.06
N ASN A 71 13.09 19.05 25.67
CA ASN A 71 14.42 19.38 25.20
C ASN A 71 15.15 20.18 26.29
N GLY A 72 15.85 19.49 27.18
CA GLY A 72 16.34 20.07 28.43
C GLY A 72 15.17 20.54 29.31
N THR A 73 15.13 21.84 29.64
CA THR A 73 14.04 22.42 30.44
C THR A 73 12.81 22.79 29.60
N ARG A 74 12.95 22.90 28.27
CA ARG A 74 11.92 23.39 27.36
C ARG A 74 10.98 22.28 26.94
N MET A 75 9.69 22.59 26.85
CA MET A 75 8.68 21.67 26.35
C MET A 75 8.46 21.93 24.85
N VAL A 76 8.46 20.89 24.04
CA VAL A 76 8.03 20.97 22.64
C VAL A 76 6.90 19.99 22.39
N PHE A 77 6.09 20.27 21.36
CA PHE A 77 4.98 19.39 21.03
C PHE A 77 4.57 19.42 19.56
N ILE A 78 3.89 18.35 19.13
CA ILE A 78 3.24 18.22 17.83
C ILE A 78 1.74 18.04 18.08
N ASP A 79 0.92 18.82 17.39
CA ASP A 79 -0.54 18.70 17.47
C ASP A 79 -1.10 17.89 16.29
N ILE A 80 -2.09 17.06 16.56
CA ILE A 80 -2.76 16.22 15.57
C ILE A 80 -4.27 16.43 15.67
N ARG A 81 -4.92 16.68 14.53
CA ARG A 81 -6.39 16.81 14.41
C ARG A 81 -6.94 15.92 13.30
N ALA A 82 -7.44 14.73 13.64
CA ALA A 82 -7.89 13.77 12.64
C ALA A 82 -9.44 13.77 12.51
N HIS A 83 -9.94 14.54 11.53
CA HIS A 83 -11.39 14.70 11.25
C HIS A 83 -11.78 14.38 9.80
N GLY A 84 -11.00 13.53 9.13
CA GLY A 84 -11.18 13.11 7.74
C GLY A 84 -10.26 13.80 6.73
N SER A 85 -9.92 13.12 5.63
CA SER A 85 -8.86 13.60 4.72
C SER A 85 -9.10 15.00 4.13
N SER A 86 -10.36 15.36 3.87
CA SER A 86 -10.68 16.68 3.31
C SER A 86 -10.38 17.83 4.29
N THR A 87 -10.45 17.58 5.60
CA THR A 87 -10.13 18.61 6.61
C THR A 87 -8.64 18.89 6.68
N GLY A 88 -7.79 17.91 6.36
CA GLY A 88 -6.34 18.09 6.23
C GLY A 88 -5.99 19.08 5.10
N PHE A 89 -6.55 18.87 3.91
CA PHE A 89 -6.33 19.79 2.79
C PHE A 89 -6.92 21.19 3.05
N ALA A 90 -8.08 21.28 3.71
CA ALA A 90 -8.63 22.55 4.16
C ALA A 90 -7.69 23.24 5.19
N GLY A 91 -7.09 22.47 6.09
CA GLY A 91 -6.13 22.94 7.09
C GLY A 91 -4.84 23.47 6.46
N LEU A 92 -4.28 22.79 5.45
CA LEU A 92 -3.14 23.30 4.68
C LEU A 92 -3.48 24.63 4.01
N LYS A 93 -4.65 24.72 3.36
CA LYS A 93 -5.10 25.95 2.70
C LYS A 93 -5.29 27.10 3.68
N ALA A 94 -5.85 26.82 4.86
CA ALA A 94 -6.07 27.80 5.92
C ALA A 94 -4.81 28.10 6.75
N LYS A 95 -3.69 27.40 6.50
CA LYS A 95 -2.47 27.45 7.31
C LYS A 95 -2.70 27.10 8.79
N SER A 96 -3.73 26.31 9.07
CA SER A 96 -4.01 25.77 10.41
C SER A 96 -3.44 24.37 10.61
N ALA A 97 -2.81 23.81 9.57
CA ALA A 97 -2.03 22.59 9.60
C ALA A 97 -0.82 22.75 8.67
N ASP A 98 0.29 22.12 9.04
CA ASP A 98 1.53 22.10 8.27
C ASP A 98 1.65 20.82 7.42
N VAL A 99 0.99 19.74 7.86
CA VAL A 99 0.91 18.46 7.14
C VAL A 99 -0.53 17.99 7.06
N ALA A 100 -1.01 17.68 5.86
CA ALA A 100 -2.29 16.99 5.68
C ALA A 100 -2.10 15.48 5.73
N LEU A 101 -2.85 14.82 6.61
CA LEU A 101 -2.99 13.37 6.65
C LEU A 101 -4.12 12.97 5.71
N SER A 102 -3.89 12.04 4.79
CA SER A 102 -4.91 11.58 3.87
C SER A 102 -4.88 10.08 3.69
N SER A 103 -6.04 9.51 3.42
CA SER A 103 -6.18 8.09 3.15
C SER A 103 -6.80 7.81 1.78
N ARG A 104 -6.64 8.79 0.90
CA ARG A 104 -6.94 8.78 -0.52
C ARG A 104 -6.03 9.81 -1.19
N PRO A 105 -5.84 9.72 -2.52
CA PRO A 105 -5.24 10.83 -3.25
C PRO A 105 -6.01 12.13 -3.04
N ILE A 106 -5.31 13.26 -3.13
CA ILE A 106 -5.93 14.59 -3.19
C ILE A 106 -6.90 14.65 -4.38
N LYS A 107 -8.08 15.26 -4.20
CA LYS A 107 -9.02 15.46 -5.31
C LYS A 107 -8.53 16.61 -6.19
N THR A 108 -8.87 16.57 -7.47
CA THR A 108 -8.60 17.67 -8.41
C THR A 108 -9.14 19.02 -7.89
N THR A 109 -10.33 19.04 -7.27
CA THR A 109 -10.91 20.27 -6.71
C THR A 109 -10.17 20.80 -5.49
N GLU A 110 -9.55 19.91 -4.70
CA GLU A 110 -8.70 20.29 -3.56
C GLU A 110 -7.35 20.80 -4.05
N ALA A 111 -6.74 20.09 -5.01
CA ALA A 111 -5.44 20.43 -5.59
C ALA A 111 -5.43 21.82 -6.26
N ARG A 112 -6.53 22.24 -6.89
CA ARG A 112 -6.67 23.58 -7.51
C ARG A 112 -6.52 24.75 -6.54
N SER A 113 -6.61 24.51 -5.23
CA SER A 113 -6.41 25.55 -4.22
C SER A 113 -4.94 25.80 -3.87
N PHE A 114 -4.00 25.06 -4.46
CA PHE A 114 -2.57 25.15 -4.18
C PHE A 114 -1.83 25.52 -5.46
N ASP A 115 -1.04 26.59 -5.39
CA ASP A 115 -0.12 27.00 -6.44
C ASP A 115 1.30 26.56 -6.05
N VAL A 116 1.64 25.31 -6.40
CA VAL A 116 2.93 24.68 -6.10
C VAL A 116 3.52 24.11 -7.38
N ALA A 117 4.84 24.23 -7.53
CA ALA A 117 5.54 23.69 -8.69
C ALA A 117 5.28 22.16 -8.81
N GLY A 118 4.80 21.72 -9.97
CA GLY A 118 4.42 20.32 -10.21
C GLY A 118 3.08 19.89 -9.62
N GLY A 119 2.39 20.76 -8.89
CA GLY A 119 1.09 20.49 -8.27
C GLY A 119 1.18 19.59 -7.03
N MET A 120 0.05 19.40 -6.36
CA MET A 120 -0.04 18.57 -5.13
C MET A 120 0.18 17.06 -5.36
N GLN A 121 0.44 16.64 -6.60
CA GLN A 121 0.79 15.26 -6.96
C GLN A 121 2.29 15.10 -7.24
N ALA A 122 3.07 16.17 -7.14
CA ALA A 122 4.53 16.12 -7.24
C ALA A 122 5.11 15.32 -6.05
N SER A 123 6.28 14.70 -6.26
CA SER A 123 6.98 13.91 -5.23
C SER A 123 7.42 14.73 -4.01
N THR A 124 7.52 16.06 -4.16
CA THR A 124 7.80 17.00 -3.07
C THR A 124 6.56 17.36 -2.25
N ALA A 125 5.36 17.00 -2.72
CA ALA A 125 4.10 17.37 -2.09
C ALA A 125 3.28 16.15 -1.62
N GLU A 126 3.40 15.01 -2.32
CA GLU A 126 2.69 13.77 -2.02
C GLU A 126 3.65 12.71 -1.48
N HIS A 127 3.45 12.32 -0.23
CA HIS A 127 4.28 11.34 0.46
C HIS A 127 3.45 10.12 0.81
N VAL A 128 3.72 8.98 0.17
CA VAL A 128 3.09 7.71 0.52
C VAL A 128 3.80 7.13 1.73
N VAL A 129 3.06 6.96 2.84
CA VAL A 129 3.64 6.65 4.15
C VAL A 129 3.27 5.28 4.70
N ALA A 130 2.19 4.67 4.22
CA ALA A 130 1.81 3.30 4.60
C ALA A 130 0.81 2.73 3.59
N ILE A 131 0.60 1.41 3.63
CA ILE A 131 -0.50 0.75 2.92
C ILE A 131 -1.51 0.23 3.93
N ASP A 132 -2.77 0.48 3.66
CA ASP A 132 -3.92 0.00 4.43
C ASP A 132 -4.65 -1.09 3.64
N GLY A 133 -5.20 -2.06 4.35
CA GLY A 133 -5.93 -3.19 3.78
C GLY A 133 -7.09 -3.59 4.67
N LEU A 134 -8.21 -3.99 4.06
CA LEU A 134 -9.37 -4.49 4.78
C LEU A 134 -9.63 -5.96 4.48
N ALA A 135 -9.83 -6.76 5.51
CA ALA A 135 -10.38 -8.10 5.36
C ALA A 135 -11.91 -8.04 5.47
N VAL A 136 -12.60 -8.68 4.51
CA VAL A 136 -14.02 -9.04 4.69
C VAL A 136 -14.06 -10.38 5.38
N VAL A 137 -14.71 -10.42 6.54
CA VAL A 137 -14.76 -11.59 7.42
C VAL A 137 -16.16 -12.15 7.51
N VAL A 138 -16.24 -13.47 7.59
CA VAL A 138 -17.48 -14.23 7.79
C VAL A 138 -17.24 -15.30 8.85
N ASN A 139 -18.31 -15.95 9.29
CA ASN A 139 -18.21 -17.15 10.11
C ASN A 139 -17.31 -18.22 9.46
N PRO A 140 -16.43 -18.91 10.22
CA PRO A 140 -15.60 -20.00 9.71
C PRO A 140 -16.37 -21.11 8.99
N ARG A 141 -17.62 -21.37 9.39
CA ARG A 141 -18.49 -22.41 8.78
C ARG A 141 -19.25 -21.94 7.53
N ASN A 142 -19.14 -20.69 7.13
CA ASN A 142 -19.73 -20.22 5.87
C ASN A 142 -19.00 -20.92 4.70
N PRO A 143 -19.67 -21.51 3.69
CA PRO A 143 -18.96 -22.23 2.62
C PRO A 143 -18.29 -21.32 1.58
N LEU A 144 -18.66 -20.03 1.50
CA LEU A 144 -18.07 -19.12 0.52
C LEU A 144 -16.58 -18.90 0.80
N SER A 145 -15.76 -18.96 -0.25
CA SER A 145 -14.32 -18.67 -0.19
C SER A 145 -13.97 -17.33 -0.84
N THR A 146 -14.80 -16.83 -1.75
CA THR A 146 -14.55 -15.62 -2.52
C THR A 146 -15.79 -14.73 -2.62
N MET A 147 -15.59 -13.42 -2.79
CA MET A 147 -16.64 -12.45 -3.15
C MET A 147 -16.07 -11.33 -4.03
N THR A 148 -16.91 -10.75 -4.90
CA THR A 148 -16.54 -9.53 -5.63
C THR A 148 -16.75 -8.29 -4.76
N VAL A 149 -15.99 -7.22 -5.01
CA VAL A 149 -16.20 -5.92 -4.33
C VAL A 149 -17.65 -5.42 -4.50
N ASP A 150 -18.25 -5.63 -5.68
CA ASP A 150 -19.62 -5.20 -5.96
C ASP A 150 -20.66 -5.98 -5.14
N ASP A 151 -20.49 -7.29 -4.96
CA ASP A 151 -21.41 -8.08 -4.15
C ASP A 151 -21.28 -7.74 -2.66
N ILE A 152 -20.05 -7.48 -2.19
CA ILE A 152 -19.82 -6.95 -0.84
C ILE A 152 -20.59 -5.62 -0.68
N ALA A 153 -20.49 -4.70 -1.65
CA ALA A 153 -21.20 -3.43 -1.61
C ALA A 153 -22.73 -3.62 -1.57
N LYS A 154 -23.29 -4.53 -2.37
CA LYS A 154 -24.74 -4.85 -2.38
C LYS A 154 -25.20 -5.47 -1.06
N VAL A 155 -24.39 -6.33 -0.44
CA VAL A 155 -24.66 -6.95 0.87
C VAL A 155 -24.71 -5.88 1.96
N PHE A 156 -23.68 -5.04 2.06
CA PHE A 156 -23.62 -3.99 3.08
C PHE A 156 -24.61 -2.84 2.84
N ALA A 157 -25.07 -2.65 1.60
CA ALA A 157 -26.21 -1.78 1.28
C ALA A 157 -27.57 -2.41 1.60
N GLY A 158 -27.61 -3.69 1.99
CA GLY A 158 -28.84 -4.41 2.32
C GLY A 158 -29.66 -4.84 1.11
N LYS A 159 -29.11 -4.76 -0.11
CA LYS A 159 -29.75 -5.21 -1.36
C LYS A 159 -29.71 -6.73 -1.49
N ILE A 160 -28.63 -7.35 -1.00
CA ILE A 160 -28.53 -8.80 -0.82
C ILE A 160 -28.64 -9.09 0.67
N THR A 161 -29.63 -9.89 1.05
CA THR A 161 -29.99 -10.11 2.46
C THR A 161 -29.92 -11.57 2.90
N ASN A 162 -29.61 -12.49 1.98
CA ASN A 162 -29.53 -13.91 2.24
C ASN A 162 -28.36 -14.52 1.44
N TRP A 163 -27.59 -15.39 2.08
CA TRP A 163 -26.42 -16.04 1.50
C TRP A 163 -26.74 -16.88 0.26
N LYS A 164 -27.96 -17.40 0.11
CA LYS A 164 -28.37 -18.16 -1.09
C LYS A 164 -28.25 -17.38 -2.40
N ALA A 165 -28.38 -16.06 -2.35
CA ALA A 165 -28.22 -15.21 -3.53
C ALA A 165 -26.77 -15.17 -4.06
N LEU A 166 -25.81 -15.62 -3.25
CA LEU A 166 -24.39 -15.69 -3.55
C LEU A 166 -23.88 -17.14 -3.63
N GLY A 167 -24.79 -18.11 -3.79
CA GLY A 167 -24.45 -19.53 -3.82
C GLY A 167 -24.16 -20.15 -2.45
N GLY A 168 -24.49 -19.45 -1.36
CA GLY A 168 -24.35 -19.93 0.01
C GLY A 168 -25.59 -20.65 0.56
N PRO A 169 -25.61 -20.96 1.87
CA PRO A 169 -26.77 -21.58 2.51
C PRO A 169 -28.00 -20.65 2.51
N ASP A 170 -29.22 -21.20 2.60
CA ASP A 170 -30.41 -20.40 2.86
C ASP A 170 -30.39 -19.86 4.29
N LYS A 171 -29.72 -18.73 4.46
CA LYS A 171 -29.49 -18.10 5.76
C LYS A 171 -29.44 -16.60 5.58
N ARG A 172 -30.18 -15.90 6.44
CA ARG A 172 -30.17 -14.44 6.50
C ARG A 172 -28.76 -13.92 6.80
N ILE A 173 -28.40 -12.83 6.12
CA ILE A 173 -27.15 -12.10 6.36
C ILE A 173 -27.36 -11.10 7.50
N ASN A 174 -26.46 -11.15 8.47
CA ASN A 174 -26.35 -10.19 9.56
C ASN A 174 -25.11 -9.32 9.34
N LEU A 175 -25.30 -7.99 9.34
CA LEU A 175 -24.25 -7.03 8.97
C LEU A 175 -23.56 -6.47 10.21
N TYR A 176 -22.24 -6.52 10.23
CA TYR A 176 -21.38 -6.02 11.30
C TYR A 176 -20.45 -4.95 10.73
N ALA A 177 -20.45 -3.75 11.30
CA ALA A 177 -19.68 -2.63 10.77
C ALA A 177 -19.06 -1.78 11.88
N ARG A 178 -17.88 -1.21 11.61
CA ARG A 178 -17.23 -0.28 12.52
C ARG A 178 -17.96 1.07 12.57
N ASP A 179 -17.98 1.73 13.72
CA ASP A 179 -18.72 2.99 13.96
C ASP A 179 -18.28 4.19 13.08
N ASP A 180 -18.96 5.33 13.22
CA ASP A 180 -18.71 6.53 12.40
C ASP A 180 -17.41 7.26 12.74
N LYS A 181 -16.76 6.90 13.85
CA LYS A 181 -15.45 7.45 14.26
C LYS A 181 -14.29 6.60 13.71
N SER A 182 -14.60 5.44 13.16
CA SER A 182 -13.61 4.45 12.74
C SER A 182 -12.94 4.78 11.41
N GLY A 183 -11.60 4.85 11.45
CA GLY A 183 -10.78 4.87 10.25
C GLY A 183 -10.96 3.64 9.34
N THR A 184 -11.31 2.48 9.90
CA THR A 184 -11.61 1.25 9.13
C THR A 184 -12.94 1.40 8.36
N TYR A 185 -13.95 2.04 8.97
CA TYR A 185 -15.20 2.35 8.27
C TYR A 185 -14.99 3.38 7.16
N ASP A 186 -14.16 4.40 7.40
CA ASP A 186 -13.77 5.35 6.35
C ASP A 186 -13.10 4.64 5.16
N THR A 187 -12.22 3.67 5.42
CA THR A 187 -11.64 2.81 4.39
C THR A 187 -12.72 2.05 3.64
N PHE A 188 -13.60 1.35 4.35
CA PHE A 188 -14.65 0.51 3.76
C PHE A 188 -15.60 1.35 2.89
N LYS A 189 -16.02 2.51 3.38
CA LYS A 189 -16.84 3.45 2.63
C LYS A 189 -16.15 3.90 1.35
N SER A 190 -14.84 4.19 1.40
CA SER A 190 -14.10 4.65 0.23
C SER A 190 -13.89 3.58 -0.85
N LEU A 191 -13.61 2.33 -0.44
CA LEU A 191 -13.23 1.25 -1.37
C LEU A 191 -14.44 0.44 -1.86
N VAL A 192 -15.41 0.19 -0.97
CA VAL A 192 -16.54 -0.71 -1.21
C VAL A 192 -17.82 0.06 -1.53
N LEU A 193 -18.30 0.91 -0.62
CA LEU A 193 -19.57 1.63 -0.82
C LEU A 193 -19.47 2.74 -1.87
N ARG A 194 -18.29 3.36 -1.97
CA ARG A 194 -17.95 4.44 -2.90
C ARG A 194 -19.02 5.54 -2.83
N LYS A 195 -19.49 6.03 -3.97
CA LYS A 195 -20.63 6.96 -4.08
C LYS A 195 -21.94 6.26 -4.45
N SER A 196 -21.90 4.96 -4.72
CA SER A 196 -23.02 4.18 -5.29
C SER A 196 -23.88 3.49 -4.23
N ALA A 197 -23.40 3.40 -2.99
CA ALA A 197 -24.11 2.75 -1.90
C ALA A 197 -23.94 3.51 -0.57
N THR A 198 -24.89 3.29 0.33
CA THR A 198 -24.82 3.70 1.74
C THR A 198 -24.92 2.46 2.60
N LEU A 199 -24.26 2.46 3.76
CA LEU A 199 -24.37 1.37 4.71
C LEU A 199 -25.83 1.21 5.15
N SER A 200 -26.32 -0.02 5.15
CA SER A 200 -27.65 -0.38 5.65
C SER A 200 -27.79 0.00 7.13
N SER A 201 -28.91 0.62 7.49
CA SER A 201 -29.26 0.93 8.89
C SER A 201 -29.40 -0.31 9.78
N ARG A 202 -29.48 -1.51 9.19
CA ARG A 202 -29.51 -2.80 9.91
C ARG A 202 -28.13 -3.27 10.37
N ALA A 203 -27.05 -2.58 10.01
CA ALA A 203 -25.71 -2.97 10.42
C ALA A 203 -25.50 -2.71 11.92
N LYS A 204 -25.15 -3.75 12.67
CA LYS A 204 -24.71 -3.62 14.06
C LYS A 204 -23.37 -2.90 14.08
N ARG A 205 -23.30 -1.82 14.85
CA ARG A 205 -22.12 -0.94 14.93
C ARG A 205 -21.19 -1.41 16.06
N PHE A 206 -19.88 -1.38 15.81
CA PHE A 206 -18.85 -1.75 16.78
C PHE A 206 -17.75 -0.69 16.84
N GLU A 207 -17.31 -0.38 18.04
CA GLU A 207 -16.13 0.48 18.25
C GLU A 207 -14.84 -0.31 18.02
N SER A 208 -14.75 -1.57 18.48
CA SER A 208 -13.56 -2.42 18.32
C SER A 208 -13.57 -3.27 17.05
N ASN A 209 -12.41 -3.42 16.38
CA ASN A 209 -12.26 -4.41 15.30
C ASN A 209 -12.33 -5.84 15.85
N ASP A 210 -11.72 -6.08 17.01
CA ASP A 210 -11.59 -7.43 17.57
C ASP A 210 -12.95 -7.96 18.02
N GLU A 211 -13.74 -7.13 18.72
CA GLU A 211 -15.10 -7.50 19.12
C GLU A 211 -16.01 -7.72 17.90
N LEU A 212 -15.84 -6.93 16.84
CA LEU A 212 -16.56 -7.12 15.59
C LEU A 212 -16.22 -8.49 14.98
N SER A 213 -14.93 -8.81 14.91
CA SER A 213 -14.47 -10.08 14.35
C SER A 213 -14.96 -11.29 15.16
N ASP A 214 -14.81 -11.24 16.48
CA ASP A 214 -15.27 -12.30 17.38
C ASP A 214 -16.80 -12.51 17.26
N ALA A 215 -17.55 -11.41 17.14
CA ALA A 215 -19.01 -11.49 16.96
C ALA A 215 -19.41 -12.07 15.59
N VAL A 216 -18.63 -11.82 14.53
CA VAL A 216 -18.83 -12.46 13.20
C VAL A 216 -18.45 -13.94 13.25
N ALA A 217 -17.38 -14.30 13.95
CA ALA A 217 -16.96 -15.69 14.13
C ALA A 217 -18.01 -16.52 14.88
N GLY A 218 -18.77 -15.91 15.78
CA GLY A 218 -19.86 -16.54 16.52
C GLY A 218 -21.21 -16.63 15.78
N ASP A 219 -21.42 -15.84 14.71
CA ASP A 219 -22.70 -15.77 14.01
C ASP A 219 -22.65 -16.48 12.64
N LEU A 220 -23.36 -17.60 12.47
CA LEU A 220 -23.42 -18.34 11.21
C LEU A 220 -23.93 -17.51 10.01
N GLY A 221 -24.67 -16.43 10.25
CA GLY A 221 -25.15 -15.50 9.22
C GLY A 221 -24.29 -14.23 9.09
N GLY A 222 -23.26 -14.08 9.92
CA GLY A 222 -22.49 -12.85 10.07
C GLY A 222 -21.54 -12.55 8.91
N ILE A 223 -21.49 -11.28 8.53
CA ILE A 223 -20.46 -10.70 7.68
C ILE A 223 -20.01 -9.36 8.28
N GLY A 224 -18.71 -9.12 8.28
CA GLY A 224 -18.10 -7.88 8.75
C GLY A 224 -16.85 -7.49 7.96
N PHE A 225 -16.25 -6.37 8.33
CA PHE A 225 -14.96 -5.94 7.78
C PHE A 225 -14.07 -5.41 8.90
N VAL A 226 -12.79 -5.74 8.83
CA VAL A 226 -11.78 -5.39 9.84
C VAL A 226 -10.44 -5.07 9.18
N GLY A 227 -9.53 -4.43 9.91
CA GLY A 227 -8.12 -4.37 9.51
C GLY A 227 -7.48 -5.77 9.55
N LEU A 228 -6.43 -5.99 8.76
CA LEU A 228 -5.80 -7.33 8.61
C LEU A 228 -5.41 -7.98 9.95
N ALA A 229 -4.86 -7.20 10.88
CA ALA A 229 -4.43 -7.71 12.19
C ALA A 229 -5.58 -8.22 13.08
N SER A 230 -6.83 -7.86 12.77
CA SER A 230 -8.02 -8.17 13.59
C SER A 230 -8.90 -9.27 13.00
N VAL A 231 -8.44 -10.04 12.01
CA VAL A 231 -9.22 -11.18 11.47
C VAL A 231 -9.50 -12.22 12.57
N ARG A 232 -8.53 -12.52 13.45
CA ARG A 232 -8.68 -13.42 14.61
C ARG A 232 -9.31 -14.76 14.20
N ASP A 233 -10.36 -15.21 14.91
CA ASP A 233 -11.03 -16.50 14.67
C ASP A 233 -12.05 -16.46 13.52
N ALA A 234 -12.34 -15.28 12.96
CA ALA A 234 -13.22 -15.18 11.80
C ALA A 234 -12.50 -15.63 10.53
N LYS A 235 -13.26 -16.07 9.53
CA LYS A 235 -12.70 -16.43 8.23
C LYS A 235 -12.68 -15.24 7.29
N ALA A 236 -11.48 -14.85 6.85
CA ALA A 236 -11.31 -13.87 5.78
C ALA A 236 -11.65 -14.48 4.40
N LEU A 237 -12.43 -13.74 3.61
CA LEU A 237 -12.74 -14.09 2.23
C LEU A 237 -11.67 -13.56 1.27
N ALA A 238 -11.40 -14.30 0.21
CA ALA A 238 -10.69 -13.74 -0.94
C ALA A 238 -11.61 -12.76 -1.68
N VAL A 239 -11.06 -11.65 -2.15
CA VAL A 239 -11.81 -10.60 -2.83
C VAL A 239 -11.26 -10.38 -4.22
N SER A 240 -12.15 -10.28 -5.20
CA SER A 240 -11.82 -9.90 -6.58
C SER A 240 -12.44 -8.54 -6.94
N ASP A 241 -11.76 -7.81 -7.81
CA ASP A 241 -12.42 -6.81 -8.64
C ASP A 241 -13.10 -7.57 -9.80
N ASN A 242 -14.20 -7.06 -10.35
CA ASN A 242 -14.95 -7.82 -11.35
C ASN A 242 -14.04 -8.30 -12.50
N ASN A 243 -14.11 -9.59 -12.84
CA ASN A 243 -13.30 -10.26 -13.86
C ASN A 243 -11.79 -10.40 -13.55
N THR A 244 -11.39 -10.35 -12.28
CA THR A 244 -10.03 -10.70 -11.83
C THR A 244 -10.03 -11.94 -10.94
N ALA A 245 -8.85 -12.54 -10.77
CA ALA A 245 -8.65 -13.54 -9.73
C ALA A 245 -8.99 -12.94 -8.35
N ALA A 246 -9.56 -13.76 -7.47
CA ALA A 246 -9.82 -13.38 -6.09
C ALA A 246 -8.54 -13.58 -5.26
N LEU A 247 -8.14 -12.56 -4.53
CA LEU A 247 -6.95 -12.59 -3.69
C LEU A 247 -7.36 -12.57 -2.22
N LYS A 248 -6.66 -13.33 -1.36
CA LYS A 248 -6.83 -13.18 0.08
C LYS A 248 -6.20 -11.87 0.57
N PRO A 249 -6.66 -11.31 1.71
CA PRO A 249 -6.07 -10.10 2.31
C PRO A 249 -4.71 -10.42 2.97
N GLU A 250 -3.76 -10.91 2.19
CA GLU A 250 -2.41 -11.25 2.66
C GLU A 250 -1.50 -10.03 2.58
N VAL A 251 -0.53 -9.97 3.49
CA VAL A 251 0.44 -8.86 3.58
C VAL A 251 1.13 -8.60 2.23
N LEU A 252 1.52 -9.66 1.51
CA LEU A 252 2.12 -9.53 0.18
C LEU A 252 1.20 -8.77 -0.79
N PHE A 253 -0.04 -9.25 -0.99
CA PHE A 253 -0.96 -8.66 -1.96
C PHE A 253 -1.47 -7.28 -1.55
N VAL A 254 -1.52 -6.98 -0.26
CA VAL A 254 -1.80 -5.63 0.23
C VAL A 254 -0.60 -4.72 -0.01
N ALA A 255 0.62 -5.11 0.36
CA ALA A 255 1.83 -4.32 0.17
C ALA A 255 2.10 -3.98 -1.31
N THR A 256 1.84 -4.95 -2.19
CA THR A 256 1.96 -4.77 -3.64
C THR A 256 0.76 -4.06 -4.26
N GLU A 257 -0.28 -3.74 -3.49
CA GLU A 257 -1.53 -3.10 -3.88
C GLU A 257 -2.36 -3.93 -4.89
N ASP A 258 -2.06 -5.22 -5.03
CA ASP A 258 -2.75 -6.15 -5.92
C ASP A 258 -4.10 -6.56 -5.33
N TYR A 259 -4.22 -6.63 -3.99
CA TYR A 259 -5.47 -6.93 -3.31
C TYR A 259 -6.50 -5.79 -3.53
N PRO A 260 -7.76 -6.07 -3.93
CA PRO A 260 -8.72 -5.03 -4.30
C PRO A 260 -9.07 -4.04 -3.18
N LEU A 261 -9.06 -4.50 -1.92
CA LEU A 261 -9.38 -3.66 -0.76
C LEU A 261 -8.13 -3.11 -0.07
N SER A 262 -7.10 -2.80 -0.87
CA SER A 262 -5.90 -2.07 -0.44
C SER A 262 -5.95 -0.60 -0.85
N ARG A 263 -5.29 0.27 -0.07
CA ARG A 263 -5.09 1.68 -0.43
C ARG A 263 -3.83 2.25 0.19
N ARG A 264 -3.30 3.29 -0.46
CA ARG A 264 -2.22 4.11 0.09
C ARG A 264 -2.72 5.06 1.17
N LEU A 265 -1.89 5.27 2.17
CA LEU A 265 -1.99 6.35 3.15
C LEU A 265 -0.93 7.39 2.86
N PHE A 266 -1.28 8.66 3.04
CA PHE A 266 -0.51 9.79 2.56
C PHE A 266 -0.28 10.84 3.65
N MET A 267 0.87 11.47 3.58
CA MET A 267 1.10 12.82 4.09
C MET A 267 1.22 13.78 2.89
N TYR A 268 0.70 14.98 3.03
CA TYR A 268 0.86 16.02 2.03
C TYR A 268 1.39 17.31 2.63
N THR A 269 2.27 17.97 1.89
CA THR A 269 2.73 19.35 2.12
C THR A 269 2.65 20.11 0.79
N PRO A 270 2.50 21.45 0.79
CA PRO A 270 2.54 22.25 -0.44
C PRO A 270 3.98 22.36 -1.00
N GLY A 271 4.53 21.26 -1.50
CA GLY A 271 5.96 21.14 -1.84
C GLY A 271 6.84 20.90 -0.61
N GLU A 272 8.15 21.11 -0.75
CA GLU A 272 9.09 21.03 0.37
C GLU A 272 8.70 22.05 1.45
N SER A 273 8.43 21.58 2.66
CA SER A 273 7.96 22.44 3.74
C SER A 273 9.08 23.35 4.23
N SER A 274 8.78 24.63 4.42
CA SER A 274 9.66 25.57 5.10
C SER A 274 9.54 25.51 6.63
N VAL A 275 8.53 24.78 7.15
CA VAL A 275 8.33 24.57 8.58
C VAL A 275 9.40 23.61 9.10
N PRO A 276 10.19 23.99 10.12
CA PRO A 276 11.21 23.13 10.68
C PRO A 276 10.67 21.75 11.07
N PHE A 277 11.51 20.72 10.94
CA PHE A 277 11.22 19.32 11.29
C PHE A 277 10.17 18.62 10.42
N VAL A 278 9.34 19.31 9.62
CA VAL A 278 8.29 18.65 8.82
C VAL A 278 8.86 17.67 7.78
N ASN A 279 9.78 18.10 6.93
CA ASN A 279 10.36 17.20 5.90
C ASN A 279 11.15 16.06 6.54
N ASP A 280 11.75 16.31 7.70
CA ASP A 280 12.50 15.32 8.45
C ASP A 280 11.60 14.27 9.12
N PHE A 281 10.47 14.71 9.65
CA PHE A 281 9.42 13.83 10.17
C PHE A 281 8.82 12.96 9.06
N ILE A 282 8.57 13.52 7.87
CA ILE A 282 8.08 12.75 6.71
C ILE A 282 9.10 11.68 6.31
N ARG A 283 10.40 12.04 6.22
CA ARG A 283 11.47 11.07 5.96
C ARG A 283 11.56 10.00 7.03
N PHE A 284 11.41 10.36 8.31
CA PHE A 284 11.37 9.39 9.41
C PHE A 284 10.21 8.41 9.26
N ALA A 285 9.00 8.90 8.96
CA ALA A 285 7.81 8.08 8.75
C ALA A 285 7.98 7.10 7.57
N GLN A 286 8.65 7.54 6.50
CA GLN A 286 8.95 6.71 5.32
C GLN A 286 10.17 5.81 5.49
N GLY A 287 11.03 6.12 6.46
CA GLY A 287 12.23 5.35 6.80
C GLY A 287 11.90 4.05 7.56
N GLN A 288 12.94 3.24 7.77
CA GLN A 288 12.82 1.93 8.39
C GLN A 288 12.09 1.97 9.75
N ALA A 289 12.46 2.91 10.62
CA ALA A 289 11.85 3.06 11.95
C ALA A 289 10.36 3.41 11.86
N GLY A 290 9.99 4.37 11.00
CA GLY A 290 8.59 4.72 10.74
C GLY A 290 7.80 3.54 10.18
N GLN A 291 8.38 2.79 9.24
CA GLN A 291 7.75 1.62 8.63
C GLN A 291 7.64 0.40 9.58
N ASN A 292 8.46 0.30 10.62
CA ASN A 292 8.29 -0.70 11.68
C ASN A 292 7.07 -0.36 12.57
N ILE A 293 6.82 0.93 12.80
CA ILE A 293 5.64 1.41 13.53
C ILE A 293 4.36 1.11 12.73
N VAL A 294 4.40 1.27 11.40
CA VAL A 294 3.27 0.88 10.51
C VAL A 294 2.82 -0.55 10.77
N GLU A 295 3.76 -1.49 10.80
CA GLU A 295 3.48 -2.90 11.06
C GLU A 295 2.95 -3.14 12.49
N THR A 296 3.54 -2.48 13.49
CA THR A 296 3.11 -2.61 14.90
C THR A 296 1.68 -2.12 15.12
N ILE A 297 1.26 -1.07 14.40
CA ILE A 297 -0.11 -0.53 14.46
C ILE A 297 -1.12 -1.42 13.71
N GLY A 298 -0.64 -2.37 12.90
CA GLY A 298 -1.48 -3.30 12.15
C GLY A 298 -1.80 -2.86 10.71
N PHE A 299 -1.09 -1.85 10.20
CA PHE A 299 -1.07 -1.51 8.78
C PHE A 299 0.05 -2.29 8.06
N VAL A 300 0.10 -2.20 6.74
CA VAL A 300 1.10 -2.89 5.93
C VAL A 300 2.28 -1.98 5.64
N SER A 301 3.44 -2.38 6.19
CA SER A 301 4.73 -1.74 5.99
C SER A 301 5.15 -1.79 4.51
N GLN A 302 5.85 -0.76 4.08
CA GLN A 302 6.46 -0.68 2.76
C GLN A 302 7.91 -1.21 2.75
N ASN A 303 8.43 -1.71 3.87
CA ASN A 303 9.74 -2.34 3.90
C ASN A 303 9.72 -3.63 3.05
N PRO A 304 10.68 -3.84 2.12
CA PRO A 304 10.70 -5.04 1.30
C PRO A 304 10.85 -6.30 2.15
N LYS A 305 10.05 -7.32 1.86
CA LYS A 305 10.15 -8.68 2.41
C LYS A 305 10.15 -9.68 1.27
N GLY A 306 11.06 -10.66 1.28
CA GLY A 306 11.04 -11.79 0.36
C GLY A 306 10.06 -12.86 0.83
N LEU A 307 9.17 -13.30 -0.07
CA LEU A 307 8.17 -14.33 0.20
C LEU A 307 8.23 -15.42 -0.88
N VAL A 308 8.09 -16.67 -0.46
CA VAL A 308 7.80 -17.77 -1.38
C VAL A 308 6.33 -17.67 -1.77
N VAL A 309 6.05 -17.70 -3.08
CA VAL A 309 4.70 -17.57 -3.61
C VAL A 309 4.36 -18.80 -4.43
N GLU A 310 3.27 -19.47 -4.06
CA GLU A 310 2.72 -20.54 -4.87
C GLU A 310 1.88 -19.96 -6.01
N VAL A 311 2.30 -20.23 -7.23
CA VAL A 311 1.58 -19.80 -8.43
C VAL A 311 0.98 -21.02 -9.12
N GLN A 312 -0.34 -21.14 -9.01
CA GLN A 312 -1.09 -22.27 -9.57
C GLN A 312 -1.64 -21.99 -10.98
N GLU A 313 -1.78 -20.71 -11.34
CA GLU A 313 -2.36 -20.27 -12.62
C GLU A 313 -1.45 -19.25 -13.31
N GLY A 314 -1.54 -19.18 -14.64
CA GLY A 314 -0.79 -18.22 -15.47
C GLY A 314 0.21 -18.85 -16.43
N PRO A 315 1.04 -18.06 -17.11
CA PRO A 315 2.03 -18.57 -18.06
C PRO A 315 3.00 -19.56 -17.40
N GLU A 316 3.28 -20.69 -18.06
CA GLU A 316 4.17 -21.75 -17.54
C GLU A 316 5.52 -21.21 -17.09
N ARG A 317 6.14 -20.33 -17.90
CA ARG A 317 7.39 -19.64 -17.54
C ARG A 317 7.32 -18.95 -16.18
N TYR A 318 6.22 -18.26 -15.91
CA TYR A 318 6.05 -17.51 -14.68
C TYR A 318 5.92 -18.46 -13.49
N GLN A 319 5.18 -19.57 -13.66
CA GLN A 319 5.06 -20.61 -12.64
C GLN A 319 6.41 -21.29 -12.34
N GLU A 320 7.22 -21.60 -13.37
CA GLU A 320 8.54 -22.19 -13.18
C GLU A 320 9.51 -21.25 -12.44
N LEU A 321 9.53 -19.97 -12.79
CA LEU A 321 10.35 -18.97 -12.10
C LEU A 321 9.95 -18.83 -10.64
N ALA A 322 8.64 -18.83 -10.34
CA ALA A 322 8.13 -18.70 -8.98
C ALA A 322 8.54 -19.86 -8.05
N LYS A 323 8.89 -21.04 -8.60
CA LYS A 323 9.38 -22.19 -7.82
C LYS A 323 10.83 -22.03 -7.33
N VAL A 324 11.62 -21.18 -7.99
CA VAL A 324 13.07 -21.04 -7.74
C VAL A 324 13.47 -19.61 -7.35
N MET A 325 12.48 -18.73 -7.13
CA MET A 325 12.69 -17.34 -6.73
C MET A 325 11.73 -16.97 -5.60
N GLN A 326 12.10 -15.97 -4.82
CA GLN A 326 11.20 -15.31 -3.87
C GLN A 326 10.66 -14.01 -4.46
N ARG A 327 9.37 -13.74 -4.29
CA ARG A 327 8.75 -12.47 -4.67
C ARG A 327 8.94 -11.46 -3.56
N LEU A 328 9.43 -10.27 -3.87
CA LEU A 328 9.45 -9.18 -2.89
C LEU A 328 8.06 -8.56 -2.74
N SER A 329 7.75 -8.07 -1.54
CA SER A 329 6.54 -7.29 -1.23
C SER A 329 6.53 -5.88 -1.84
N VAL A 330 7.12 -5.71 -3.02
CA VAL A 330 7.30 -4.44 -3.72
C VAL A 330 6.89 -4.59 -5.18
N ASN A 331 5.97 -3.73 -5.61
CA ASN A 331 5.67 -3.49 -7.02
C ASN A 331 6.04 -2.05 -7.38
N PHE A 332 6.74 -1.88 -8.49
CA PHE A 332 6.89 -0.56 -9.09
C PHE A 332 5.68 -0.26 -9.97
N ARG A 333 5.07 0.90 -9.73
CA ARG A 333 3.90 1.41 -10.45
C ARG A 333 4.25 2.74 -11.11
N PHE A 334 3.41 3.12 -12.06
CA PHE A 334 3.66 4.26 -12.95
C PHE A 334 2.61 5.33 -12.77
N GLN A 335 2.99 6.58 -13.04
CA GLN A 335 2.03 7.67 -13.08
C GLN A 335 0.96 7.40 -14.15
N PRO A 336 -0.31 7.73 -13.91
CA PRO A 336 -1.37 7.51 -14.89
C PRO A 336 -1.01 8.10 -16.26
N SER A 337 -1.10 7.28 -17.30
CA SER A 337 -0.82 7.66 -18.70
C SER A 337 0.61 8.15 -18.98
N LYS A 338 1.56 7.89 -18.08
CA LYS A 338 2.99 8.20 -18.28
C LYS A 338 3.85 6.95 -18.06
N ALA A 339 5.05 6.97 -18.61
CA ALA A 339 6.06 5.94 -18.38
C ALA A 339 6.90 6.17 -17.12
N ASP A 340 6.68 7.29 -16.42
CA ASP A 340 7.40 7.66 -15.22
C ASP A 340 6.91 6.87 -14.01
N LEU A 341 7.82 6.52 -13.12
CA LEU A 341 7.50 5.93 -11.82
C LEU A 341 6.63 6.90 -11.00
N ASP A 342 5.66 6.34 -10.27
CA ASP A 342 4.89 7.14 -9.33
C ASP A 342 5.69 7.48 -8.05
N ASN A 343 5.13 8.34 -7.20
CA ASN A 343 5.81 8.84 -6.00
C ASN A 343 6.21 7.72 -5.02
N LYS A 344 5.39 6.66 -4.90
CA LYS A 344 5.72 5.51 -4.06
C LYS A 344 6.86 4.71 -4.68
N ALA A 345 6.78 4.46 -5.99
CA ALA A 345 7.75 3.71 -6.75
C ALA A 345 9.13 4.38 -6.73
N LEU A 346 9.20 5.71 -6.78
CA LEU A 346 10.45 6.46 -6.59
C LEU A 346 11.11 6.17 -5.24
N GLN A 347 10.31 6.14 -4.16
CA GLN A 347 10.80 5.77 -2.82
C GLN A 347 11.08 4.26 -2.68
N ASP A 348 10.35 3.41 -3.42
CA ASP A 348 10.60 1.97 -3.48
C ASP A 348 11.99 1.68 -4.08
N VAL A 349 12.50 2.51 -5.00
CA VAL A 349 13.86 2.37 -5.55
C VAL A 349 14.89 2.49 -4.43
N GLU A 350 14.78 3.53 -3.62
CA GLU A 350 15.67 3.75 -2.47
C GLU A 350 15.51 2.67 -1.39
N ARG A 351 14.28 2.25 -1.11
CA ARG A 351 14.00 1.18 -0.14
C ARG A 351 14.59 -0.16 -0.61
N LEU A 352 14.48 -0.48 -1.90
CA LEU A 352 15.08 -1.68 -2.46
C LEU A 352 16.62 -1.61 -2.45
N ALA A 353 17.21 -0.46 -2.76
CA ALA A 353 18.66 -0.27 -2.68
C ALA A 353 19.20 -0.52 -1.27
N ARG A 354 18.55 0.06 -0.25
CA ARG A 354 18.91 -0.20 1.15
C ARG A 354 18.72 -1.65 1.55
N TYR A 355 17.64 -2.29 1.11
CA TYR A 355 17.38 -3.70 1.38
C TYR A 355 18.49 -4.61 0.82
N VAL A 356 18.87 -4.39 -0.44
CA VAL A 356 19.94 -5.17 -1.11
C VAL A 356 21.28 -4.95 -0.41
N GLN A 357 21.62 -3.71 -0.08
CA GLN A 357 22.85 -3.40 0.66
C GLN A 357 22.87 -4.06 2.05
N ALA A 358 21.74 -4.04 2.76
CA ALA A 358 21.63 -4.65 4.08
C ALA A 358 21.82 -6.17 4.02
N LEU A 359 21.18 -6.84 3.06
CA LEU A 359 21.34 -8.29 2.88
C LEU A 359 22.77 -8.67 2.52
N HIS A 360 23.39 -7.98 1.55
CA HIS A 360 24.78 -8.23 1.19
C HIS A 360 25.71 -8.10 2.41
N THR A 361 25.48 -7.08 3.25
CA THR A 361 26.27 -6.87 4.47
C THR A 361 26.06 -7.97 5.51
N GLN A 362 24.84 -8.53 5.61
CA GLN A 362 24.47 -9.51 6.64
C GLN A 362 24.83 -10.94 6.27
N SER A 363 24.55 -11.37 5.03
CA SER A 363 24.76 -12.76 4.60
C SER A 363 26.05 -12.97 3.81
N GLY A 364 26.65 -11.92 3.26
CA GLY A 364 27.76 -12.04 2.30
C GLY A 364 27.35 -12.68 0.97
N GLU A 365 26.08 -13.01 0.78
CA GLU A 365 25.57 -13.61 -0.44
C GLU A 365 25.30 -12.54 -1.50
N ASN A 366 25.56 -12.89 -2.76
CA ASN A 366 25.09 -12.10 -3.88
C ASN A 366 23.61 -12.42 -4.13
N LEU A 367 22.77 -11.39 -4.06
CA LEU A 367 21.38 -11.48 -4.48
C LEU A 367 21.24 -11.09 -5.95
N ASN A 368 20.66 -11.98 -6.74
CA ASN A 368 20.25 -11.69 -8.09
C ASN A 368 18.82 -11.13 -8.06
N ILE A 369 18.59 -10.03 -8.79
CA ILE A 369 17.30 -9.36 -8.87
C ILE A 369 16.71 -9.54 -10.25
N GLN A 370 15.58 -10.22 -10.34
CA GLN A 370 14.79 -10.36 -11.56
C GLN A 370 13.62 -9.38 -11.56
N LEU A 371 13.59 -8.50 -12.55
CA LEU A 371 12.46 -7.60 -12.80
C LEU A 371 11.49 -8.23 -13.81
N VAL A 372 10.21 -8.27 -13.44
CA VAL A 372 9.14 -8.88 -14.23
C VAL A 372 8.06 -7.85 -14.52
N GLY A 373 7.97 -7.40 -15.76
CA GLY A 373 7.04 -6.37 -16.20
C GLY A 373 5.71 -6.93 -16.71
N PHE A 374 4.65 -6.18 -16.46
CA PHE A 374 3.29 -6.39 -16.93
C PHE A 374 2.72 -5.11 -17.56
N SER A 375 1.75 -5.25 -18.44
CA SER A 375 0.97 -4.16 -19.03
C SER A 375 -0.51 -4.34 -18.74
N ASN A 376 -1.30 -3.29 -18.99
CA ASN A 376 -2.74 -3.47 -19.16
C ASN A 376 -3.03 -4.14 -20.52
N VAL A 377 -4.30 -4.49 -20.75
CA VAL A 377 -4.77 -5.01 -22.05
C VAL A 377 -4.45 -4.00 -23.16
N GLU A 378 -3.87 -4.49 -24.25
CA GLU A 378 -3.48 -3.70 -25.41
C GLU A 378 -4.12 -4.23 -26.70
N SER A 379 -4.01 -3.46 -27.79
CA SER A 379 -4.58 -3.85 -29.08
C SER A 379 -3.98 -5.13 -29.69
N THR A 380 -2.76 -5.50 -29.29
CA THR A 380 -2.09 -6.72 -29.75
C THR A 380 -1.21 -7.28 -28.64
N GLU A 381 -1.05 -8.61 -28.61
CA GLU A 381 -0.14 -9.31 -27.68
C GLU A 381 1.29 -8.80 -27.81
N LYS A 382 1.77 -8.56 -29.05
CA LYS A 382 3.12 -8.02 -29.30
C LYS A 382 3.32 -6.65 -28.65
N ARG A 383 2.31 -5.77 -28.70
CA ARG A 383 2.36 -4.45 -28.06
C ARG A 383 2.39 -4.57 -26.54
N ALA A 384 1.54 -5.43 -25.96
CA ALA A 384 1.55 -5.72 -24.53
C ALA A 384 2.94 -6.20 -24.07
N GLN A 385 3.53 -7.16 -24.80
CA GLN A 385 4.87 -7.68 -24.54
C GLN A 385 5.94 -6.59 -24.56
N VAL A 386 5.96 -5.73 -25.59
CA VAL A 386 6.92 -4.61 -25.67
C VAL A 386 6.74 -3.63 -24.50
N LEU A 387 5.51 -3.21 -24.20
CA LEU A 387 5.25 -2.25 -23.13
C LEU A 387 5.61 -2.79 -21.74
N SER A 388 5.31 -4.07 -21.49
CA SER A 388 5.68 -4.72 -20.24
C SER A 388 7.20 -4.74 -20.03
N ARG A 389 7.99 -5.01 -21.08
CA ARG A 389 9.47 -4.95 -21.03
C ARG A 389 9.99 -3.53 -20.87
N LEU A 390 9.43 -2.54 -21.58
CA LEU A 390 9.84 -1.14 -21.44
C LEU A 390 9.68 -0.62 -20.01
N ARG A 391 8.57 -0.98 -19.35
CA ARG A 391 8.34 -0.68 -17.92
C ARG A 391 9.40 -1.31 -17.02
N ALA A 392 9.70 -2.59 -17.19
CA ALA A 392 10.74 -3.26 -16.43
C ALA A 392 12.13 -2.64 -16.67
N THR A 393 12.42 -2.21 -17.91
CA THR A 393 13.66 -1.48 -18.23
C THR A 393 13.72 -0.11 -17.55
N ALA A 394 12.61 0.63 -17.48
CA ALA A 394 12.57 1.91 -16.77
C ALA A 394 12.91 1.75 -15.28
N VAL A 395 12.36 0.71 -14.64
CA VAL A 395 12.70 0.34 -13.25
C VAL A 395 14.18 -0.05 -13.12
N LYS A 396 14.68 -0.88 -14.05
CA LYS A 396 16.11 -1.24 -14.10
C LYS A 396 17.01 0.00 -14.14
N SER A 397 16.69 0.96 -15.01
CA SER A 397 17.44 2.22 -15.13
C SER A 397 17.36 3.07 -13.86
N ALA A 398 16.21 3.08 -13.16
CA ALA A 398 16.07 3.78 -11.90
C ALA A 398 16.93 3.14 -10.80
N LEU A 399 16.88 1.80 -10.66
CA LEU A 399 17.69 1.04 -9.70
C LEU A 399 19.19 1.16 -9.95
N TYR A 400 19.61 1.17 -11.21
CA TYR A 400 21.02 1.34 -11.58
C TYR A 400 21.61 2.65 -11.05
N ARG A 401 20.82 3.74 -10.98
CA ARG A 401 21.26 5.03 -10.41
C ARG A 401 21.54 4.97 -8.91
N PHE A 402 21.02 3.96 -8.23
CA PHE A 402 21.25 3.66 -6.82
C PHE A 402 22.21 2.47 -6.64
N ASN A 403 23.03 2.17 -7.67
CA ASN A 403 24.00 1.07 -7.68
C ASN A 403 23.41 -0.33 -7.49
N VAL A 404 22.11 -0.51 -7.77
CA VAL A 404 21.47 -1.82 -7.73
C VAL A 404 21.50 -2.45 -9.12
N GLN A 405 22.26 -3.53 -9.27
CA GLN A 405 22.30 -4.32 -10.51
C GLN A 405 21.13 -5.30 -10.55
N THR A 406 20.62 -5.55 -11.76
CA THR A 406 19.54 -6.53 -11.98
C THR A 406 19.83 -7.38 -13.21
N GLU A 407 19.20 -8.55 -13.24
CA GLU A 407 19.14 -9.43 -14.39
C GLU A 407 18.53 -8.77 -15.65
N SER A 408 18.59 -9.48 -16.77
CA SER A 408 17.81 -9.11 -17.96
C SER A 408 16.31 -9.12 -17.65
N VAL A 409 15.59 -8.10 -18.10
CA VAL A 409 14.16 -7.94 -17.80
C VAL A 409 13.30 -8.99 -18.51
N ILE A 410 12.21 -9.40 -17.87
CA ILE A 410 11.18 -10.26 -18.47
C ILE A 410 9.89 -9.47 -18.59
N GLY A 411 9.18 -9.63 -19.70
CA GLY A 411 7.83 -9.09 -19.89
C GLY A 411 6.82 -10.22 -20.06
N PHE A 412 5.64 -10.07 -19.47
CA PHE A 412 4.52 -11.01 -19.59
C PHE A 412 3.28 -10.39 -20.25
N GLY A 413 3.41 -9.19 -20.85
CA GLY A 413 2.29 -8.49 -21.45
C GLY A 413 1.17 -8.25 -20.45
N ASP A 414 -0.07 -8.49 -20.88
CA ASP A 414 -1.29 -8.31 -20.10
C ASP A 414 -1.75 -9.57 -19.34
N SER A 415 -0.86 -10.56 -19.21
CA SER A 415 -1.09 -11.74 -18.37
C SER A 415 -1.18 -11.35 -16.89
N MET A 416 -1.70 -12.25 -16.05
CA MET A 416 -1.71 -12.09 -14.58
C MET A 416 -2.30 -10.75 -14.11
N ARG A 417 -3.50 -10.41 -14.61
CA ARG A 417 -4.19 -9.17 -14.26
C ARG A 417 -4.64 -9.18 -12.80
N VAL A 418 -4.47 -8.04 -12.14
CA VAL A 418 -4.84 -7.80 -10.73
C VAL A 418 -5.98 -6.81 -10.59
N ALA A 419 -6.38 -6.17 -11.69
CA ALA A 419 -7.51 -5.24 -11.76
C ALA A 419 -8.24 -5.38 -13.10
N ASN A 420 -9.47 -4.85 -13.14
CA ASN A 420 -10.23 -4.74 -14.39
C ASN A 420 -9.42 -3.97 -15.45
N ALA A 421 -9.48 -4.39 -16.71
CA ALA A 421 -8.78 -3.74 -17.81
C ALA A 421 -9.27 -2.30 -18.10
N SER A 422 -10.44 -1.94 -17.59
CA SER A 422 -11.09 -0.65 -17.79
C SER A 422 -11.28 0.11 -16.47
N GLY A 423 -11.45 1.42 -16.57
CA GLY A 423 -11.64 2.29 -15.40
C GLY A 423 -10.33 2.64 -14.69
N THR A 424 -10.45 3.22 -13.50
CA THR A 424 -9.30 3.77 -12.77
C THR A 424 -8.42 2.70 -12.11
N SER A 425 -8.92 1.48 -11.89
CA SER A 425 -8.14 0.39 -11.30
C SER A 425 -7.21 -0.28 -12.32
N SER A 426 -7.41 -0.08 -13.63
CA SER A 426 -6.63 -0.74 -14.68
C SER A 426 -5.15 -0.40 -14.68
N ALA A 427 -4.80 0.79 -14.18
CA ALA A 427 -3.41 1.19 -13.94
C ALA A 427 -2.68 0.22 -12.99
N LYS A 428 -3.41 -0.57 -12.18
CA LYS A 428 -2.79 -1.60 -11.34
C LYS A 428 -2.18 -2.75 -12.14
N ASN A 429 -2.64 -3.00 -13.36
CA ASN A 429 -2.07 -4.02 -14.25
C ASN A 429 -0.70 -3.59 -14.79
N GLU A 430 -0.47 -2.28 -14.89
CA GLU A 430 0.81 -1.70 -15.31
C GLU A 430 1.79 -1.67 -14.15
N ARG A 431 2.51 -2.79 -13.97
CA ARG A 431 3.40 -2.98 -12.82
C ARG A 431 4.68 -3.69 -13.21
N VAL A 432 5.70 -3.52 -12.40
CA VAL A 432 6.91 -4.34 -12.42
C VAL A 432 7.05 -4.98 -11.05
N GLU A 433 7.06 -6.30 -11.04
CA GLU A 433 7.31 -7.11 -9.87
C GLU A 433 8.81 -7.34 -9.70
N VAL A 434 9.24 -7.46 -8.44
CA VAL A 434 10.63 -7.71 -8.09
C VAL A 434 10.74 -9.11 -7.49
N TRP A 435 11.61 -9.91 -8.09
CA TRP A 435 11.92 -11.26 -7.64
C TRP A 435 13.40 -11.36 -7.31
N ILE A 436 13.73 -12.16 -6.31
CA ILE A 436 15.10 -12.37 -5.85
C ILE A 436 15.44 -13.86 -5.79
N PHE A 437 16.71 -14.19 -6.03
CA PHE A 437 17.26 -15.53 -5.89
C PHE A 437 18.77 -15.48 -5.66
N THR A 438 19.33 -16.53 -5.07
CA THR A 438 20.78 -16.67 -4.82
C THR A 438 21.50 -17.25 -6.03
N ASP A 439 22.83 -17.16 -6.05
CA ASP A 439 23.66 -17.70 -7.14
C ASP A 439 23.46 -19.21 -7.38
N GLU A 440 23.02 -19.96 -6.36
CA GLU A 440 22.65 -21.37 -6.47
C GLU A 440 21.60 -21.63 -7.56
N TYR A 441 20.62 -20.72 -7.69
CA TYR A 441 19.52 -20.87 -8.64
C TYR A 441 19.81 -20.25 -10.01
N LEU A 442 20.95 -19.58 -10.22
CA LEU A 442 21.24 -18.83 -11.43
C LEU A 442 21.16 -19.69 -12.71
N SER A 443 21.73 -20.89 -12.68
CA SER A 443 21.69 -21.83 -13.81
C SER A 443 20.27 -22.29 -14.13
N ALA A 444 19.46 -22.61 -13.10
CA ALA A 444 18.08 -23.02 -13.27
C ALA A 444 17.22 -21.89 -13.86
N VAL A 445 17.39 -20.67 -13.35
CA VAL A 445 16.71 -19.47 -13.84
C VAL A 445 17.05 -19.20 -15.31
N ASN A 446 18.32 -19.29 -15.69
CA ASN A 446 18.75 -19.08 -17.08
C ASN A 446 18.19 -20.16 -18.01
N ALA A 447 18.19 -21.44 -17.59
CA ALA A 447 17.57 -22.51 -18.36
C ALA A 447 16.07 -22.27 -18.61
N ILE A 448 15.31 -21.83 -17.60
CA ILE A 448 13.88 -21.47 -17.75
C ILE A 448 13.71 -20.31 -18.73
N LYS A 449 14.59 -19.28 -18.67
CA LYS A 449 14.54 -18.12 -19.58
C LYS A 449 14.80 -18.52 -21.05
N ASP A 450 15.67 -19.50 -21.29
CA ASP A 450 16.09 -19.89 -22.63
C ASP A 450 15.21 -20.98 -23.27
N LYS A 451 14.65 -21.92 -22.49
CA LYS A 451 13.72 -22.94 -22.99
C LYS A 451 12.57 -22.36 -23.84
N ILE A 452 12.07 -21.19 -23.46
CA ILE A 452 10.90 -20.59 -24.10
C ILE A 452 11.28 -19.69 -25.29
N LYS A 453 12.54 -19.22 -25.37
CA LYS A 453 13.03 -18.60 -26.62
C LYS A 453 13.01 -19.60 -27.78
N LEU A 454 13.30 -20.88 -27.53
CA LEU A 454 13.20 -21.93 -28.56
C LEU A 454 11.75 -22.31 -28.89
N GLY A 455 10.84 -22.33 -27.91
CA GLY A 455 9.42 -22.56 -28.14
C GLY A 455 8.71 -21.44 -28.93
N GLU A 456 9.17 -20.19 -28.81
CA GLU A 456 8.67 -19.06 -29.62
C GLU A 456 9.22 -19.05 -31.06
N ILE A 457 10.38 -19.69 -31.30
CA ILE A 457 10.91 -19.92 -32.66
C ILE A 457 10.18 -21.10 -33.34
N ILE A 458 9.64 -22.04 -32.55
CA ILE A 458 8.95 -23.25 -33.00
C ILE A 458 7.49 -23.24 -32.51
N ARG A 459 6.71 -22.20 -32.84
CA ARG A 459 5.25 -22.35 -32.87
C ARG A 459 4.83 -22.59 -34.32
N PRO A 460 4.23 -23.74 -34.66
CA PRO A 460 3.58 -23.88 -35.95
C PRO A 460 2.39 -22.92 -36.01
N ALA A 461 2.23 -22.25 -37.14
CA ALA A 461 1.07 -21.45 -37.46
C ALA A 461 -0.17 -22.36 -37.48
N SER A 462 -0.89 -22.48 -36.37
CA SER A 462 -2.21 -23.14 -36.36
C SER A 462 -3.12 -22.53 -35.29
N ALA A 463 -3.75 -21.41 -35.66
CA ALA A 463 -5.08 -21.01 -35.19
C ALA A 463 -5.64 -19.97 -36.18
N VAL A 464 -5.80 -20.39 -37.43
CA VAL A 464 -6.75 -19.79 -38.38
C VAL A 464 -7.66 -20.93 -38.82
N SER A 465 -8.98 -20.68 -38.80
CA SER A 465 -10.08 -21.60 -39.11
C SER A 465 -10.46 -22.54 -37.95
N GLN A 466 -11.71 -22.68 -37.50
CA GLN A 466 -13.02 -22.41 -38.11
C GLN A 466 -14.09 -22.06 -37.05
N LEU A 467 -15.02 -21.18 -37.47
CA LEU A 467 -16.42 -20.93 -37.05
C LEU A 467 -16.74 -20.54 -35.60
#